data_AF-A0A942L6N6-F1
#
_entry.id   AF-A0A942L6N6-F1
#
_cell.length_a   1.000
_cell.length_b   1.000
_cell.length_c   1.000
_cell.angle_alpha   90.00
_cell.angle_beta   90.00
_cell.angle_gamma   90.00
#
_symmetry.space_group_name_H-M   'P 1'
#
loop_
_entity.id
_entity.type
_entity.pdbx_description
1 polymer ?
#
loop_
_entity_poly.entity_id
_entity_poly.type
_entity_poly.pdbx_seq_one_letter_code
_entity_poly.pdbx_strand_id
1 'polypeptide(L)'
;GGAYPPELEERLLVFRARLRAALDSGVDEVLVVGHSSGVHLGVSLLADALRAGVPARPVLAFLSLGQAVPMASFLPGARRLRADLRYLSERADVAWIDVTAPSDGCSFALCDPVAVSGVATRAQRWPLIISAAFSQTLSPERWNALKRRYFRLHFQYLCAFDRPGDYDYFQITAGPISLRKRFRGRRPSANRITRVHNPHRDAA
;
A
#
# COMPACT_ATOMS: atom_id res chain seq x y z
N GLY A 1 -7.27 -21.24 -1.75
CA GLY A 1 -7.91 -20.57 -0.59
C GLY A 1 -6.99 -19.58 0.10
N GLY A 2 -6.30 -18.67 -0.61
CA GLY A 2 -5.53 -17.58 0.00
C GLY A 2 -4.09 -17.88 0.42
N ALA A 3 -3.70 -19.17 0.53
CA ALA A 3 -2.30 -19.55 0.68
C ALA A 3 -1.51 -19.15 -0.58
N TYR A 4 -0.27 -18.72 -0.39
CA TYR A 4 0.61 -18.41 -1.51
C TYR A 4 1.09 -19.69 -2.17
N PRO A 5 0.94 -19.82 -3.49
CA PRO A 5 1.49 -20.96 -4.21
C PRO A 5 3.03 -20.83 -4.31
N PRO A 6 3.77 -21.94 -4.50
CA PRO A 6 5.24 -21.92 -4.57
C PRO A 6 5.80 -20.92 -5.58
N GLU A 7 5.16 -20.74 -6.73
CA GLU A 7 5.62 -19.80 -7.76
C GLU A 7 5.55 -18.35 -7.27
N LEU A 8 4.60 -18.04 -6.38
CA LEU A 8 4.51 -16.72 -5.77
C LEU A 8 5.58 -16.51 -4.70
N GLU A 9 5.89 -17.55 -3.93
CA GLU A 9 7.01 -17.57 -2.98
C GLU A 9 8.34 -17.29 -3.69
N GLU A 10 8.61 -17.99 -4.79
CA GLU A 10 9.81 -17.78 -5.62
C GLU A 10 9.89 -16.36 -6.16
N ARG A 11 8.78 -15.80 -6.62
CA ARG A 11 8.73 -14.40 -7.07
C ARG A 11 9.04 -13.41 -5.95
N LEU A 12 8.57 -13.66 -4.72
CA LEU A 12 8.90 -12.83 -3.57
C LEU A 12 10.39 -12.89 -3.23
N LEU A 13 11.05 -14.04 -3.38
CA LEU A 13 12.51 -14.16 -3.24
C LEU A 13 13.25 -13.30 -4.27
N VAL A 14 12.82 -13.32 -5.53
CA VAL A 14 13.39 -12.47 -6.59
C VAL A 14 13.20 -10.98 -6.25
N PHE A 15 12.01 -10.59 -5.80
CA PHE A 15 11.76 -9.20 -5.40
C PHE A 15 12.57 -8.78 -4.18
N ARG A 16 12.78 -9.68 -3.21
CA ARG A 16 13.60 -9.42 -2.03
C ARG A 16 15.07 -9.22 -2.40
N ALA A 17 15.60 -9.99 -3.35
CA ALA A 17 16.95 -9.77 -3.87
C ALA A 17 17.09 -8.39 -4.55
N ARG A 18 16.09 -7.99 -5.34
CA ARG A 18 16.07 -6.64 -5.96
C ARG A 18 15.98 -5.52 -4.93
N LEU A 19 15.13 -5.68 -3.90
CA LEU A 19 15.03 -4.73 -2.80
C LEU A 19 16.38 -4.61 -2.07
N ARG A 20 17.06 -5.73 -1.82
CA ARG A 20 18.38 -5.71 -1.18
C ARG A 20 19.41 -4.94 -2.01
N ALA A 21 19.49 -5.24 -3.30
CA ALA A 21 20.37 -4.50 -4.22
C ALA A 21 20.07 -2.99 -4.23
N ALA A 22 18.79 -2.60 -4.18
CA ALA A 22 18.40 -1.20 -4.10
C ALA A 22 18.82 -0.55 -2.77
N LEU A 23 18.68 -1.26 -1.64
CA LEU A 23 19.14 -0.78 -0.34
C LEU A 23 20.67 -0.58 -0.30
N ASP A 24 21.42 -1.39 -1.04
CA ASP A 24 22.89 -1.32 -1.10
C ASP A 24 23.41 -0.33 -2.17
N SER A 25 22.52 0.39 -2.87
CA SER A 25 22.87 1.26 -4.01
C SER A 25 23.34 2.67 -3.66
N GLY A 26 23.39 3.03 -2.38
CA GLY A 26 23.83 4.35 -1.91
C GLY A 26 22.82 5.50 -2.09
N VAL A 27 21.55 5.17 -2.33
CA VAL A 27 20.45 6.16 -2.37
C VAL A 27 20.04 6.63 -0.96
N ASP A 28 19.20 7.67 -0.88
CA ASP A 28 18.66 8.18 0.39
C ASP A 28 17.40 7.43 0.86
N GLU A 29 16.54 7.03 -0.08
CA GLU A 29 15.28 6.32 0.12
C GLU A 29 15.12 5.20 -0.91
N VAL A 30 14.67 4.04 -0.46
CA VAL A 30 14.11 3.00 -1.33
C VAL A 30 12.60 2.97 -1.13
N LEU A 31 11.87 3.38 -2.17
CA LEU A 31 10.41 3.39 -2.19
C LEU A 31 9.89 2.16 -2.93
N VAL A 32 9.22 1.27 -2.21
CA VAL A 32 8.44 0.18 -2.81
C VAL A 32 7.05 0.72 -3.16
N VAL A 33 6.61 0.50 -4.39
CA VAL A 33 5.26 0.88 -4.84
C VAL A 33 4.47 -0.38 -5.18
N GLY A 34 3.34 -0.57 -4.51
CA GLY A 34 2.37 -1.61 -4.83
C GLY A 34 1.10 -0.99 -5.41
N HIS A 35 0.59 -1.53 -6.51
CA HIS A 35 -0.69 -1.12 -7.09
C HIS A 35 -1.63 -2.32 -7.17
N SER A 36 -2.92 -2.12 -6.89
CA SER A 36 -3.94 -3.15 -7.00
C SER A 36 -3.61 -4.41 -6.16
N SER A 37 -3.58 -5.59 -6.78
CA SER A 37 -3.13 -6.85 -6.17
C SER A 37 -1.64 -6.86 -5.80
N GLY A 38 -0.80 -6.05 -6.45
CA GLY A 38 0.62 -5.91 -6.09
C GLY A 38 0.83 -5.40 -4.65
N VAL A 39 -0.18 -4.78 -4.04
CA VAL A 39 -0.10 -4.28 -2.66
C VAL A 39 0.10 -5.41 -1.65
N HIS A 40 -0.65 -6.52 -1.73
CA HIS A 40 -0.47 -7.61 -0.77
C HIS A 40 0.86 -8.33 -0.94
N LEU A 41 1.43 -8.34 -2.15
CA LEU A 41 2.79 -8.84 -2.40
C LEU A 41 3.84 -7.89 -1.82
N GLY A 42 3.64 -6.58 -1.95
CA GLY A 42 4.50 -5.57 -1.33
C GLY A 42 4.55 -5.69 0.19
N VAL A 43 3.40 -5.97 0.83
CA VAL A 43 3.32 -6.23 2.27
C VAL A 43 4.23 -7.41 2.67
N SER A 44 4.06 -8.56 2.02
CA SER A 44 4.81 -9.78 2.33
C SER A 44 6.31 -9.65 2.00
N LEU A 45 6.64 -8.99 0.88
CA LEU A 45 8.02 -8.66 0.49
C LEU A 45 8.73 -7.84 1.58
N LEU A 46 8.08 -6.78 2.06
CA LEU A 46 8.64 -5.91 3.09
C LEU A 46 8.72 -6.63 4.44
N ALA A 47 7.72 -7.43 4.79
CA ALA A 47 7.74 -8.24 6.01
C ALA A 47 8.93 -9.20 6.00
N ASP A 48 9.16 -9.93 4.91
CA ASP A 48 10.30 -10.84 4.75
C ASP A 48 11.65 -10.10 4.82
N ALA A 49 11.78 -8.97 4.11
CA ALA A 49 13.00 -8.18 4.12
C ALA A 49 13.33 -7.65 5.52
N LEU A 50 12.33 -7.13 6.23
CA LEU A 50 12.49 -6.60 7.59
C LEU A 50 12.81 -7.71 8.60
N ARG A 51 12.18 -8.88 8.51
CA ARG A 51 12.52 -10.04 9.36
C ARG A 51 13.95 -10.52 9.16
N ALA A 52 14.45 -10.42 7.93
CA ALA A 52 15.82 -10.79 7.59
C ALA A 52 16.87 -9.74 7.95
N GLY A 53 16.45 -8.57 8.39
CA GLY A 53 17.33 -7.43 8.65
C GLY A 53 17.60 -6.60 7.40
N VAL A 54 17.22 -5.32 7.48
CA VAL A 54 17.61 -4.27 6.53
C VAL A 54 18.54 -3.29 7.23
N PRO A 55 19.45 -2.63 6.52
CA PRO A 55 20.26 -1.57 7.11
C PRO A 55 19.37 -0.40 7.58
N ALA A 56 19.86 0.39 8.54
CA ALA A 56 19.13 1.56 9.03
C ALA A 56 18.99 2.68 7.96
N ARG A 57 19.86 2.65 6.94
CA ARG A 57 19.85 3.54 5.77
C ARG A 57 20.14 2.73 4.50
N PRO A 58 19.57 3.09 3.33
CA PRO A 58 18.56 4.13 3.08
C PRO A 58 17.26 3.95 3.84
N VAL A 59 16.44 5.00 3.92
CA VAL A 59 15.10 4.83 4.52
C VAL A 59 14.24 3.94 3.61
N LEU A 60 13.50 3.02 4.22
CA LEU A 60 12.57 2.16 3.51
C LEU A 60 11.14 2.72 3.61
N ALA A 61 10.46 2.81 2.48
CA ALA A 61 9.10 3.32 2.41
C ALA A 61 8.22 2.45 1.51
N PHE A 62 6.92 2.44 1.80
CA PHE A 62 5.91 1.71 1.05
C PHE A 62 4.75 2.63 0.67
N LEU A 63 4.49 2.73 -0.63
CA LEU A 63 3.33 3.39 -1.19
C LEU A 63 2.40 2.34 -1.80
N SER A 64 1.24 2.13 -1.22
CA SER A 64 0.20 1.28 -1.79
C SER A 64 -0.87 2.11 -2.48
N LEU A 65 -1.29 1.69 -3.67
CA LEU A 65 -2.18 2.44 -4.57
C LEU A 65 -3.38 1.58 -4.97
N GLY A 66 -4.59 2.05 -4.70
CA GLY A 66 -5.84 1.39 -5.12
C GLY A 66 -5.90 -0.07 -4.71
N GLN A 67 -5.59 -0.37 -3.45
CA GLN A 67 -5.39 -1.75 -3.00
C GLN A 67 -6.63 -2.65 -3.15
N ALA A 68 -6.37 -3.95 -3.38
CA ALA A 68 -7.36 -5.04 -3.39
C ALA A 68 -7.11 -6.09 -2.29
N VAL A 69 -6.44 -5.72 -1.18
CA VAL A 69 -5.98 -6.62 -0.11
C VAL A 69 -7.11 -7.45 0.53
N PRO A 70 -8.31 -6.91 0.81
CA PRO A 70 -9.41 -7.70 1.35
C PRO A 70 -9.81 -8.92 0.51
N MET A 71 -9.68 -8.87 -0.83
CA MET A 71 -9.96 -10.04 -1.69
C MET A 71 -9.07 -11.24 -1.37
N ALA A 72 -7.82 -11.01 -0.94
CA ALA A 72 -6.89 -12.07 -0.59
C ALA A 72 -6.93 -12.41 0.90
N SER A 73 -6.87 -11.39 1.76
CA SER A 73 -6.76 -11.56 3.21
C SER A 73 -8.00 -12.18 3.87
N PHE A 74 -9.16 -12.12 3.21
CA PHE A 74 -10.41 -12.72 3.70
C PHE A 74 -10.56 -14.18 3.29
N LEU A 75 -9.59 -14.75 2.57
CA LEU A 75 -9.58 -16.16 2.24
C LEU A 75 -9.06 -16.98 3.44
N PRO A 76 -9.62 -18.18 3.69
CA PRO A 76 -9.33 -18.95 4.91
C PRO A 76 -7.85 -19.28 5.10
N GLY A 77 -7.13 -19.64 4.04
CA GLY A 77 -5.71 -19.98 4.06
C GLY A 77 -4.74 -18.79 3.93
N ALA A 78 -5.22 -17.54 3.92
CA ALA A 78 -4.37 -16.35 3.81
C ALA A 78 -3.65 -15.98 5.13
N ARG A 79 -3.22 -16.98 5.91
CA ARG A 79 -2.57 -16.79 7.23
C ARG A 79 -1.31 -15.95 7.12
N ARG A 80 -0.47 -16.27 6.13
CA ARG A 80 0.77 -15.54 5.85
C ARG A 80 0.51 -14.05 5.65
N LEU A 81 -0.40 -13.70 4.73
CA LEU A 81 -0.72 -12.30 4.46
C LEU A 81 -1.27 -11.59 5.70
N ARG A 82 -2.13 -12.23 6.48
CA ARG A 82 -2.66 -11.68 7.73
C ARG A 82 -1.56 -11.43 8.77
N ALA A 83 -0.61 -12.36 8.92
CA ALA A 83 0.55 -12.20 9.78
C ALA A 83 1.48 -11.07 9.30
N ASP A 84 1.72 -10.97 7.99
CA ASP A 84 2.58 -9.95 7.38
C ASP A 84 1.95 -8.55 7.47
N LEU A 85 0.63 -8.43 7.28
CA LEU A 85 -0.11 -7.19 7.51
C LEU A 85 0.07 -6.69 8.95
N ARG A 86 -0.16 -7.57 9.93
CA ARG A 86 0.04 -7.22 11.34
C ARG A 86 1.48 -6.80 11.61
N TYR A 87 2.44 -7.63 11.23
CA TYR A 87 3.86 -7.38 11.44
C TYR A 87 4.29 -6.04 10.86
N LEU A 88 4.03 -5.80 9.57
CA LEU A 88 4.43 -4.58 8.88
C LEU A 88 3.76 -3.34 9.48
N SER A 89 2.50 -3.47 9.93
CA SER A 89 1.73 -2.36 10.48
C SER A 89 2.31 -1.75 11.76
N GLU A 90 3.09 -2.52 12.52
CA GLU A 90 3.65 -2.13 13.81
C GLU A 90 5.10 -1.59 13.70
N ARG A 91 5.70 -1.69 12.51
CA ARG A 91 7.10 -1.34 12.25
C ARG A 91 7.35 0.16 12.27
N ALA A 92 8.33 0.60 13.05
CA ALA A 92 8.73 2.00 13.11
C ALA A 92 9.72 2.39 12.00
N ASP A 93 10.47 1.42 11.48
CA ASP A 93 11.55 1.51 10.50
C ASP A 93 11.08 1.56 9.04
N VAL A 94 9.78 1.43 8.78
CA VAL A 94 9.15 1.67 7.47
C VAL A 94 8.09 2.76 7.58
N ALA A 95 7.94 3.59 6.55
CA ALA A 95 6.75 4.43 6.39
C ALA A 95 5.81 3.79 5.38
N TRP A 96 4.53 3.64 5.72
CA TRP A 96 3.54 3.04 4.81
C TRP A 96 2.33 3.94 4.62
N ILE A 97 2.15 4.43 3.40
CA ILE A 97 1.05 5.28 2.96
C ILE A 97 0.20 4.49 1.97
N ASP A 98 -1.11 4.41 2.22
CA ASP A 98 -2.07 3.81 1.30
C ASP A 98 -2.93 4.90 0.69
N VAL A 99 -2.91 4.97 -0.64
CA VAL A 99 -3.64 5.96 -1.42
C VAL A 99 -4.72 5.27 -2.23
N THR A 100 -5.95 5.74 -2.08
CA THR A 100 -7.12 5.16 -2.74
C THR A 100 -8.14 6.24 -3.06
N ALA A 101 -9.18 5.96 -3.84
CA ALA A 101 -10.24 6.89 -4.17
C ALA A 101 -11.60 6.17 -4.12
N PRO A 102 -12.62 6.74 -3.44
CA PRO A 102 -13.97 6.15 -3.42
C PRO A 102 -14.60 5.90 -4.80
N SER A 103 -14.17 6.66 -5.82
CA SER A 103 -14.61 6.49 -7.20
C SER A 103 -13.92 5.34 -7.95
N ASP A 104 -12.88 4.74 -7.38
CA ASP A 104 -12.21 3.58 -7.94
C ASP A 104 -12.90 2.29 -7.48
N GLY A 105 -13.86 1.84 -8.29
CA GLY A 105 -14.64 0.63 -8.04
C GLY A 105 -13.84 -0.69 -8.11
N CYS A 106 -12.56 -0.65 -8.47
CA CYS A 106 -11.68 -1.82 -8.46
C CYS A 106 -10.87 -1.95 -7.16
N SER A 107 -11.00 -0.99 -6.22
CA SER A 107 -10.27 -0.97 -4.95
C SER A 107 -11.19 -1.08 -3.74
N PHE A 108 -10.64 -1.48 -2.60
CA PHE A 108 -11.32 -1.36 -1.31
C PHE A 108 -11.08 0.02 -0.74
N ALA A 109 -11.75 1.00 -1.33
CA ALA A 109 -11.46 2.39 -1.05
C ALA A 109 -11.64 2.76 0.42
N LEU A 110 -10.63 3.43 0.96
CA LEU A 110 -10.50 3.91 2.34
C LEU A 110 -10.53 2.82 3.41
N CYS A 111 -10.54 1.55 3.03
CA CYS A 111 -10.37 0.44 3.95
C CYS A 111 -8.92 0.38 4.42
N ASP A 112 -8.73 0.45 5.74
CA ASP A 112 -7.47 0.09 6.38
C ASP A 112 -7.27 -1.43 6.24
N PRO A 113 -6.31 -1.90 5.41
CA PRO A 113 -6.18 -3.32 5.10
C PRO A 113 -5.78 -4.16 6.31
N VAL A 114 -5.23 -3.57 7.37
CA VAL A 114 -4.85 -4.27 8.60
C VAL A 114 -6.08 -4.40 9.50
N ALA A 115 -6.81 -3.30 9.68
CA ALA A 115 -8.00 -3.26 10.54
C ALA A 115 -9.17 -4.07 9.97
N VAL A 116 -9.52 -3.89 8.69
CA VAL A 116 -10.66 -4.61 8.09
C VAL A 116 -10.40 -6.13 8.01
N SER A 117 -9.12 -6.52 7.92
CA SER A 117 -8.65 -7.91 7.99
C SER A 117 -8.69 -8.52 9.39
N GLY A 118 -8.98 -7.73 10.42
CA GLY A 118 -9.14 -8.20 11.79
C GLY A 118 -7.83 -8.47 12.55
N VAL A 119 -6.70 -7.97 12.04
CA VAL A 119 -5.36 -8.25 12.58
C VAL A 119 -4.67 -7.01 13.19
N ALA A 120 -5.37 -5.89 13.22
CA ALA A 120 -4.95 -4.67 13.91
C ALA A 120 -4.74 -4.89 15.41
N THR A 121 -3.67 -4.32 15.96
CA THR A 121 -3.41 -4.29 17.40
C THR A 121 -3.30 -2.85 17.90
N ARG A 122 -3.16 -2.68 19.23
CA ARG A 122 -2.86 -1.36 19.81
C ARG A 122 -1.53 -0.76 19.34
N ALA A 123 -0.62 -1.58 18.81
CA ALA A 123 0.67 -1.16 18.30
C ALA A 123 0.63 -0.75 16.81
N GLN A 124 -0.52 -0.87 16.14
CA GLN A 124 -0.66 -0.49 14.74
C GLN A 124 -0.29 0.98 14.53
N ARG A 125 0.69 1.22 13.67
CA ARG A 125 1.16 2.54 13.21
C ARG A 125 0.69 2.86 11.79
N TRP A 126 0.54 1.81 10.98
CA TRP A 126 0.36 1.91 9.54
C TRP A 126 -0.79 1.04 9.04
N PRO A 127 -1.25 1.26 7.79
CA PRO A 127 -0.92 2.39 6.91
C PRO A 127 -1.58 3.72 7.30
N LEU A 128 -1.02 4.82 6.81
CA LEU A 128 -1.74 6.08 6.70
C LEU A 128 -2.65 6.04 5.47
N ILE A 129 -3.97 5.99 5.69
CA ILE A 129 -4.98 5.95 4.61
C ILE A 129 -5.29 7.36 4.10
N ILE A 130 -5.06 7.60 2.81
CA ILE A 130 -5.28 8.88 2.13
C ILE A 130 -6.18 8.69 0.89
N SER A 131 -7.13 9.60 0.72
CA SER A 131 -7.93 9.70 -0.50
C SER A 131 -7.19 10.52 -1.55
N ALA A 132 -7.03 9.99 -2.77
CA ALA A 132 -6.63 10.76 -3.95
C ALA A 132 -7.78 11.60 -4.53
N ALA A 133 -9.01 11.46 -4.00
CA ALA A 133 -10.17 12.29 -4.31
C ALA A 133 -10.36 12.62 -5.80
N PHE A 134 -10.39 11.60 -6.67
CA PHE A 134 -10.32 11.78 -8.14
C PHE A 134 -11.32 12.79 -8.72
N SER A 135 -12.52 12.92 -8.15
CA SER A 135 -13.51 13.91 -8.60
C SER A 135 -13.11 15.37 -8.35
N GLN A 136 -12.13 15.62 -7.48
CA GLN A 136 -11.58 16.93 -7.16
C GLN A 136 -10.21 17.15 -7.82
N THR A 137 -9.41 16.08 -7.92
CA THR A 137 -8.02 16.13 -8.38
C THR A 137 -7.86 15.95 -9.90
N LEU A 138 -8.89 15.46 -10.60
CA LEU A 138 -8.98 15.52 -12.05
C LEU A 138 -9.81 16.72 -12.50
N SER A 139 -9.51 17.28 -13.67
CA SER A 139 -10.37 18.29 -14.30
C SER A 139 -11.78 17.73 -14.52
N PRO A 140 -12.84 18.56 -14.52
CA PRO A 140 -14.20 18.08 -14.82
C PRO A 140 -14.29 17.31 -16.15
N GLU A 141 -13.55 17.74 -17.16
CA GLU A 141 -13.48 17.13 -18.50
C GLU A 141 -12.84 15.74 -18.41
N ARG A 142 -11.66 15.62 -17.77
CA ARG A 142 -10.96 14.35 -17.60
C ARG A 142 -11.75 13.40 -16.69
N TRP A 143 -12.36 13.91 -15.62
CA TRP A 143 -13.23 13.12 -14.75
C TRP A 143 -14.42 12.55 -15.53
N ASN A 144 -15.11 13.37 -16.32
CA ASN A 144 -16.23 12.90 -17.14
C ASN A 144 -15.82 11.85 -18.19
N ALA A 145 -14.63 11.99 -18.77
CA ALA A 145 -14.08 11.01 -19.72
C ALA A 145 -13.70 9.66 -19.07
N LEU A 146 -13.28 9.67 -17.80
CA LEU A 146 -12.72 8.49 -17.12
C LEU A 146 -13.68 7.79 -16.16
N LYS A 147 -14.66 8.49 -15.54
CA LYS A 147 -15.45 7.97 -14.41
C LYS A 147 -16.21 6.66 -14.63
N ARG A 148 -16.47 6.31 -15.89
CA ARG A 148 -17.15 5.05 -16.29
C ARG A 148 -16.20 4.01 -16.90
N ARG A 149 -14.92 4.35 -17.06
CA ARG A 149 -13.87 3.46 -17.59
C ARG A 149 -13.13 2.85 -16.41
N TYR A 150 -13.81 1.98 -15.65
CA TYR A 150 -13.37 1.51 -14.33
C TYR A 150 -11.90 1.07 -14.27
N PHE A 151 -11.47 0.17 -15.16
CA PHE A 151 -10.06 -0.26 -15.21
C PHE A 151 -9.10 0.86 -15.56
N ARG A 152 -9.46 1.75 -16.50
CA ARG A 152 -8.60 2.89 -16.84
C ARG A 152 -8.48 3.84 -15.65
N LEU A 153 -9.59 4.11 -14.95
CA LEU A 153 -9.63 4.94 -13.76
C LEU A 153 -8.82 4.31 -12.61
N HIS A 154 -8.84 2.99 -12.46
CA HIS A 154 -8.04 2.26 -11.47
C HIS A 154 -6.53 2.46 -11.65
N PHE A 155 -6.05 2.67 -12.89
CA PHE A 155 -4.65 2.99 -13.16
C PHE A 155 -4.32 4.49 -13.02
N GLN A 156 -5.30 5.33 -12.71
CA GLN A 156 -5.09 6.78 -12.62
C GLN A 156 -4.13 7.19 -11.51
N TYR A 157 -3.96 6.39 -10.44
CA TYR A 157 -2.96 6.67 -9.41
C TYR A 157 -1.53 6.77 -9.97
N LEU A 158 -1.22 6.04 -11.04
CA LEU A 158 0.09 6.02 -11.68
C LEU A 158 0.24 7.10 -12.77
N CYS A 159 -0.80 7.92 -12.97
CA CYS A 159 -0.87 8.95 -14.00
C CYS A 159 -0.87 10.35 -13.38
N ALA A 160 -0.63 11.36 -14.21
CA ALA A 160 -0.68 12.76 -13.77
C ALA A 160 -2.11 13.16 -13.40
N PHE A 161 -2.22 13.94 -12.32
CA PHE A 161 -3.45 14.60 -11.92
C PHE A 161 -3.39 16.07 -12.31
N ASP A 162 -4.53 16.66 -12.65
CA ASP A 162 -4.61 18.08 -13.01
C ASP A 162 -4.45 18.97 -11.77
N ARG A 163 -4.89 18.48 -10.61
CA ARG A 163 -4.85 19.14 -9.30
C ARG A 163 -4.51 18.11 -8.23
N PRO A 164 -3.25 17.63 -8.13
CA PRO A 164 -2.89 16.46 -7.32
C PRO A 164 -3.19 16.58 -5.82
N GLY A 165 -3.25 17.79 -5.27
CA GLY A 165 -3.44 17.99 -3.83
C GLY A 165 -2.30 17.33 -3.03
N ASP A 166 -2.65 16.52 -2.04
CA ASP A 166 -1.68 15.79 -1.19
C ASP A 166 -0.97 14.63 -1.94
N TYR A 167 -1.50 14.19 -3.09
CA TYR A 167 -1.00 13.01 -3.81
C TYR A 167 -0.61 13.36 -5.26
N ASP A 168 0.69 13.39 -5.53
CA ASP A 168 1.27 13.44 -6.88
C ASP A 168 2.28 12.29 -7.04
N TYR A 169 1.99 11.36 -7.95
CA TYR A 169 2.82 10.17 -8.16
C TYR A 169 4.26 10.52 -8.58
N PHE A 170 4.42 11.51 -9.45
CA PHE A 170 5.74 11.88 -9.97
C PHE A 170 6.54 12.67 -8.94
N GLN A 171 5.91 13.57 -8.18
CA GLN A 171 6.61 14.24 -7.08
C GLN A 171 6.97 13.25 -5.97
N ILE A 172 6.17 12.21 -5.72
CA ILE A 172 6.49 11.17 -4.74
C ILE A 172 7.65 10.30 -5.20
N THR A 173 7.68 9.88 -6.46
CA THR A 173 8.64 8.88 -6.95
C THR A 173 9.93 9.49 -7.53
N ALA A 174 9.88 10.72 -8.04
CA ALA A 174 11.01 11.41 -8.67
C ALA A 174 11.38 12.73 -7.98
N GLY A 175 10.68 13.11 -6.90
CA GLY A 175 10.98 14.32 -6.13
C GLY A 175 11.97 14.08 -4.98
N PRO A 176 12.60 15.14 -4.44
CA PRO A 176 13.68 15.03 -3.45
C PRO A 176 13.18 14.80 -2.01
N ILE A 177 11.87 14.66 -1.82
CA ILE A 177 11.26 14.55 -0.48
C ILE A 177 10.88 13.09 -0.25
N SER A 178 11.41 12.49 0.82
CA SER A 178 11.07 11.12 1.21
C SER A 178 9.58 10.96 1.54
N LEU A 179 9.03 9.76 1.36
CA LEU A 179 7.62 9.50 1.59
C LEU A 179 7.19 9.86 3.03
N ARG A 180 8.01 9.47 4.02
CA ARG A 180 7.77 9.81 5.43
C ARG A 180 7.75 11.31 5.67
N LYS A 181 8.68 12.06 5.07
CA LYS A 181 8.78 13.50 5.25
C LYS A 181 7.59 14.23 4.64
N ARG A 182 7.14 13.79 3.46
CA ARG A 182 6.00 14.38 2.74
C ARG A 182 4.70 14.28 3.53
N PHE A 183 4.43 13.13 4.15
CA PHE A 183 3.18 12.90 4.90
C PHE A 183 3.32 13.12 6.41
N ARG A 184 4.39 13.78 6.88
CA ARG A 184 4.63 14.00 8.30
C ARG A 184 3.50 14.84 8.92
N GLY A 185 2.89 14.32 9.98
CA GLY A 185 1.80 15.00 10.69
C GLY A 185 0.44 14.94 9.99
N ARG A 186 0.36 14.32 8.81
CA ARG A 186 -0.90 14.13 8.09
C ARG A 186 -1.78 13.13 8.84
N ARG A 187 -3.02 13.52 9.13
CA ARG A 187 -4.05 12.61 9.66
C ARG A 187 -4.59 11.71 8.55
N PRO A 188 -5.16 10.53 8.83
CA PRO A 188 -5.89 9.76 7.82
C PRO A 188 -7.05 10.57 7.23
N SER A 189 -7.50 10.22 6.02
CA SER A 189 -8.76 10.75 5.48
C SER A 189 -9.94 10.42 6.40
N ALA A 190 -10.89 11.35 6.54
CA ALA A 190 -11.97 11.29 7.53
C ALA A 190 -12.83 10.01 7.41
N ASN A 191 -13.07 9.55 6.18
CA ASN A 191 -13.89 8.37 5.89
C ASN A 191 -13.09 7.06 5.90
N ARG A 192 -11.97 6.98 6.62
CA ARG A 192 -11.20 5.74 6.79
C ARG A 192 -12.08 4.67 7.45
N ILE A 193 -12.17 3.51 6.81
CA ILE A 193 -12.93 2.35 7.27
C ILE A 193 -12.00 1.40 8.02
N THR A 194 -12.34 1.12 9.27
CA THR A 194 -11.58 0.20 10.15
C THR A 194 -12.44 -0.93 10.72
N ARG A 195 -13.74 -0.94 10.42
CA ARG A 195 -14.66 -1.98 10.89
C ARG A 195 -14.18 -3.33 10.36
N VAL A 196 -14.07 -4.32 11.25
CA VAL A 196 -13.67 -5.67 10.87
C VAL A 196 -14.78 -6.30 10.03
N HIS A 197 -14.42 -6.77 8.83
CA HIS A 197 -15.31 -7.52 7.95
C HIS A 197 -14.82 -8.96 7.73
N ASN A 198 -13.56 -9.26 8.05
CA ASN A 198 -12.96 -10.57 7.85
C ASN A 198 -13.50 -11.62 8.86
N PRO A 199 -14.06 -12.75 8.39
CA PRO A 199 -14.42 -13.87 9.26
C PRO A 199 -13.19 -14.64 9.78
N HIS A 200 -12.03 -14.51 9.15
CA HIS A 200 -10.78 -15.17 9.53
C HIS A 200 -9.82 -14.18 10.19
N ARG A 201 -9.32 -14.50 11.40
CA ARG A 201 -8.50 -13.57 12.22
C ARG A 201 -7.17 -14.18 12.68
N ASP A 202 -6.88 -15.39 12.23
CA ASP A 202 -5.62 -16.07 12.47
C ASP A 202 -4.47 -15.33 11.78
N ALA A 203 -3.49 -14.95 12.59
CA ALA A 203 -2.27 -14.25 12.18
C ALA A 203 -1.01 -14.92 12.75
N ALA A 204 -1.15 -16.17 13.22
CA ALA A 204 -0.11 -17.00 13.83
C ALA A 204 0.51 -17.95 12.80
#